data_AF-A0A5C7J9Z6-F1
#
_entry.id   AF-A0A5C7J9Z6-F1
#
_cell.length_a   1.000
_cell.length_b   1.000
_cell.length_c   1.000
_cell.angle_alpha   90.00
_cell.angle_beta   90.00
_cell.angle_gamma   90.00
#
_symmetry.space_group_name_H-M   'P 1'
#
loop_
_entity.id
_entity.type
_entity.pdbx_description
1 polymer ?
#
loop_
_entity_poly.entity_id
_entity_poly.type
_entity_poly.pdbx_seq_one_letter_code
_entity_poly.pdbx_strand_id
1 'polypeptide(L)'
;MDALSELLRVVKLSGALFFDAECCAPWCVQSPPSRVLGKYIASPDSHVIEFHLVARGRCYIRVGQEATPLCTGDIAMLPHGDAHPMGNGLSTTI
;
A
#
# COMPACT_ATOMS: atom_id res chain seq x y z
N MET A 1 -8.12 27.92 9.81
CA MET A 1 -8.39 26.81 8.87
C MET A 1 -7.16 26.67 8.01
N ASP A 2 -6.51 25.50 8.02
CA ASP A 2 -5.25 25.28 7.30
C ASP A 2 -5.47 24.80 5.87
N ALA A 3 -4.46 25.01 5.03
CA ALA A 3 -4.50 24.70 3.61
C ALA A 3 -4.63 23.19 3.31
N LEU A 4 -4.16 22.33 4.23
CA LEU A 4 -4.25 20.88 4.07
C LEU A 4 -5.71 20.41 4.18
N SER A 5 -6.45 20.94 5.15
CA SER A 5 -7.88 20.62 5.33
C SER A 5 -8.73 21.07 4.14
N GLU A 6 -8.44 22.24 3.57
CA GLU A 6 -9.11 22.75 2.37
C GLU A 6 -8.79 21.92 1.12
N LEU A 7 -7.54 21.46 0.98
CA LEU A 7 -7.12 20.57 -0.10
C LEU A 7 -7.80 19.20 0.00
N LEU A 8 -7.85 18.60 1.20
CA LEU A 8 -8.51 17.33 1.40
C LEU A 8 -10.03 17.39 1.10
N ARG A 9 -10.66 18.57 1.22
CA ARG A 9 -12.07 18.76 0.87
C ARG A 9 -12.34 18.69 -0.64
N VAL A 10 -11.36 19.02 -1.48
CA VAL A 10 -11.49 18.92 -2.94
C VAL A 10 -11.00 17.59 -3.51
N VAL A 11 -10.26 16.80 -2.73
CA VAL A 11 -9.90 15.43 -3.09
C VAL A 11 -11.12 14.53 -2.93
N LYS A 12 -11.65 14.02 -4.06
CA LYS A 12 -12.72 13.01 -4.07
C LYS A 12 -12.14 11.65 -4.41
N LEU A 13 -12.32 10.68 -3.53
CA LEU A 13 -12.04 9.27 -3.82
C LEU A 13 -13.08 8.78 -4.84
N SER A 14 -12.65 8.45 -6.05
CA SER A 14 -13.53 8.11 -7.18
C SER A 14 -13.69 6.60 -7.42
N GLY A 15 -13.45 5.78 -6.41
CA GLY A 15 -13.55 4.32 -6.47
C GLY A 15 -12.54 3.64 -5.55
N ALA A 16 -12.68 2.33 -5.38
CA ALA A 16 -11.73 1.51 -4.64
C ALA A 16 -11.73 0.08 -5.20
N LEU A 17 -10.56 -0.54 -5.25
CA LEU A 17 -10.38 -1.96 -5.55
C LEU A 17 -9.76 -2.62 -4.33
N PHE A 18 -10.37 -3.71 -3.88
CA PHE A 18 -9.94 -4.44 -2.69
C PHE A 18 -9.43 -5.82 -3.10
N PHE A 19 -8.24 -6.16 -2.64
CA PHE A 19 -7.69 -7.51 -2.74
C PHE A 19 -7.71 -8.14 -1.35
N ASP A 20 -8.27 -9.33 -1.26
CA ASP A 20 -8.16 -10.18 -0.07
C ASP A 20 -7.14 -11.29 -0.38
N ALA A 21 -6.18 -11.47 0.52
CA ALA A 21 -5.09 -12.40 0.33
C ALA A 21 -4.78 -13.15 1.63
N GLU A 22 -4.85 -14.47 1.56
CA GLU A 22 -4.34 -15.36 2.59
C GLU A 22 -2.99 -15.92 2.16
N CYS A 23 -1.96 -15.74 3.00
CA CYS A 23 -0.59 -16.15 2.68
C CYS A 23 -0.02 -17.02 3.79
N CYS A 24 0.63 -18.13 3.41
CA CYS A 24 1.30 -19.05 4.32
C CYS A 24 2.83 -18.90 4.20
N ALA A 25 3.53 -19.05 5.33
CA ALA A 25 4.99 -18.95 5.35
C ALA A 25 5.68 -20.07 4.53
N PRO A 26 6.78 -19.77 3.81
CA PRO A 26 7.31 -18.44 3.52
C PRO A 26 6.54 -17.76 2.38
N TRP A 27 6.33 -16.45 2.50
CA TRP A 27 5.73 -15.66 1.42
C TRP A 27 6.35 -14.29 1.29
N CYS A 28 6.33 -13.78 0.05
CA CYS A 28 6.67 -12.43 -0.31
C CYS A 28 5.84 -12.02 -1.51
N VAL A 29 5.25 -10.82 -1.47
CA VAL A 29 4.57 -10.19 -2.60
C VAL A 29 5.26 -8.88 -2.92
N GLN A 30 5.41 -8.56 -4.21
CA GLN A 30 5.97 -7.30 -4.67
C GLN A 30 4.86 -6.47 -5.29
N SER A 31 4.51 -5.35 -4.68
CA SER A 31 3.65 -4.37 -5.35
C SER A 31 4.52 -3.50 -6.27
N PRO A 32 4.19 -3.39 -7.58
CA PRO A 32 4.83 -2.42 -8.46
C PRO A 32 4.38 -0.99 -8.07
N PRO A 33 5.04 0.06 -8.59
CA PRO A 33 4.56 1.42 -8.36
C PRO A 33 3.11 1.61 -8.84
N SER A 34 2.28 2.34 -8.10
CA SER A 34 0.84 2.47 -8.37
C SER A 34 0.52 2.95 -9.79
N ARG A 35 1.38 3.80 -10.37
CA ARG A 35 1.26 4.26 -11.77
C ARG A 35 1.23 3.13 -12.80
N VAL A 36 1.78 1.97 -12.48
CA VAL A 36 1.72 0.77 -13.33
C VAL A 36 0.35 0.13 -13.22
N LEU A 37 -0.18 0.00 -12.00
CA LEU A 37 -1.51 -0.55 -11.73
C LEU A 37 -2.63 0.38 -12.22
N GLY A 38 -2.46 1.69 -12.07
CA GLY A 38 -3.45 2.71 -12.42
C GLY A 38 -3.94 2.63 -13.85
N LYS A 39 -3.10 2.19 -14.79
CA LYS A 39 -3.49 1.95 -16.19
C LYS A 39 -4.59 0.89 -16.36
N TYR A 40 -4.70 -0.02 -15.40
CA TYR A 40 -5.65 -1.13 -15.43
C TYR A 40 -6.87 -0.90 -14.54
N ILE A 41 -6.73 -0.12 -13.48
CA ILE A 41 -7.75 -0.02 -12.42
C ILE A 41 -8.32 1.39 -12.22
N ALA A 42 -7.75 2.40 -12.84
CA ALA A 42 -8.15 3.79 -12.66
C ALA A 42 -8.26 4.53 -14.01
N SER A 43 -8.97 5.65 -14.03
CA SER A 43 -9.00 6.52 -15.22
C SER A 43 -7.62 7.17 -15.43
N PRO A 44 -7.26 7.56 -16.67
CA PRO A 44 -5.92 8.02 -17.02
C PRO A 44 -5.32 9.14 -16.14
N ASP A 45 -6.17 10.00 -15.57
CA ASP A 45 -5.76 11.14 -14.73
C ASP A 45 -6.04 10.94 -13.23
N SER A 46 -6.39 9.71 -12.83
CA SER A 46 -6.68 9.39 -11.43
C SER A 46 -5.41 9.13 -10.64
N HIS A 47 -5.37 9.69 -9.44
CA HIS A 47 -4.32 9.37 -8.46
C HIS A 47 -4.69 8.11 -7.68
N VAL A 48 -3.82 7.10 -7.69
CA VAL A 48 -4.05 5.82 -7.00
C VAL A 48 -3.27 5.82 -5.69
N ILE A 49 -4.00 5.72 -4.59
CA ILE A 49 -3.45 5.56 -3.24
C ILE A 49 -3.60 4.08 -2.85
N GLU A 50 -2.47 3.42 -2.64
CA GLU A 50 -2.46 2.04 -2.14
C GLU A 50 -2.48 2.04 -0.61
N PHE A 51 -3.19 1.09 -0.03
CA PHE A 51 -3.07 0.79 1.40
C PHE A 51 -3.26 -0.70 1.65
N HIS A 52 -2.61 -1.18 2.71
CA HIS A 52 -2.68 -2.58 3.13
C HIS A 52 -3.17 -2.65 4.57
N LEU A 53 -4.31 -3.31 4.76
CA LEU A 53 -4.81 -3.67 6.07
C LEU A 53 -4.36 -5.07 6.43
N VAL A 54 -3.67 -5.23 7.56
CA VAL A 54 -3.38 -6.56 8.10
C VAL A 54 -4.60 -7.04 8.88
N ALA A 55 -5.48 -7.79 8.21
CA ALA A 55 -6.71 -8.30 8.84
C ALA A 55 -6.43 -9.35 9.93
N ARG A 56 -5.40 -10.20 9.73
CA ARG A 56 -4.90 -11.17 10.72
C ARG A 56 -3.41 -11.45 10.52
N GLY A 57 -2.73 -11.81 11.60
CA GLY A 57 -1.32 -12.21 11.58
C GLY A 57 -0.35 -11.03 11.71
N ARG A 58 0.85 -11.24 11.17
CA ARG A 58 1.96 -10.27 11.18
C ARG A 58 2.79 -10.41 9.91
N CYS A 59 3.33 -9.30 9.43
CA CYS A 59 4.22 -9.25 8.28
C CYS A 59 5.16 -8.05 8.41
N TYR A 60 5.98 -7.84 7.39
CA TYR A 60 6.72 -6.61 7.19
C TYR A 60 6.33 -6.02 5.85
N ILE A 61 6.34 -4.70 5.78
CA ILE A 61 6.36 -3.94 4.53
C ILE A 61 7.71 -3.23 4.43
N ARG A 62 8.27 -3.12 3.23
CA ARG A 62 9.47 -2.30 3.01
C ARG A 62 9.22 -1.24 1.96
N VAL A 63 9.45 0.02 2.32
CA VAL A 63 9.40 1.15 1.40
C VAL A 63 10.78 1.79 1.38
N GLY A 64 11.42 1.82 0.21
CA GLY A 64 12.83 2.19 0.11
C GLY A 64 13.72 1.22 0.91
N GLN A 65 14.45 1.75 1.90
CA GLN A 65 15.39 0.98 2.72
C GLN A 65 14.80 0.55 4.07
N GLU A 66 13.65 1.10 4.45
CA GLU A 66 13.05 0.85 5.75
C GLU A 66 12.09 -0.33 5.70
N ALA A 67 12.28 -1.31 6.58
CA ALA A 67 11.36 -2.41 6.78
C ALA A 67 10.55 -2.20 8.07
N THR A 68 9.26 -1.98 7.93
CA THR A 68 8.35 -1.71 9.03
C THR A 68 7.55 -2.98 9.37
N PRO A 69 7.57 -3.46 10.62
CA PRO A 69 6.71 -4.55 11.04
C PRO A 69 5.26 -4.08 11.10
N LEU A 70 4.34 -4.93 10.66
CA LEU A 70 2.90 -4.72 10.75
C LEU A 70 2.27 -5.91 11.47
N CYS A 71 1.26 -5.64 12.29
CA CYS A 71 0.46 -6.61 12.99
C CYS A 71 -1.04 -6.38 12.74
N THR A 72 -1.85 -7.28 13.28
CA THR A 72 -3.30 -7.25 13.06
C THR A 72 -3.91 -5.90 13.44
N GLY A 73 -4.66 -5.31 12.51
CA GLY A 73 -5.31 -4.00 12.66
C GLY A 73 -4.49 -2.83 12.10
N ASP A 74 -3.20 -3.02 11.80
CA ASP A 74 -2.39 -1.98 11.19
C ASP A 74 -2.79 -1.72 9.74
N ILE A 75 -2.75 -0.45 9.34
CA ILE A 75 -2.93 0.01 7.97
C ILE A 75 -1.65 0.71 7.52
N ALA A 76 -0.99 0.16 6.52
CA ALA A 76 0.09 0.86 5.81
C ALA A 76 -0.53 1.64 4.65
N MET A 77 -0.44 2.97 4.67
CA MET A 77 -0.88 3.83 3.57
C MET A 77 0.32 4.29 2.73
N LEU A 78 0.19 4.25 1.42
CA LEU A 78 1.22 4.64 0.46
C LEU A 78 0.66 5.74 -0.47
N PRO A 79 0.64 7.01 -0.01
CA PRO A 79 0.01 8.10 -0.75
C PRO A 79 0.62 8.35 -2.13
N HIS A 80 1.90 8.00 -2.33
CA HIS A 80 2.60 8.18 -3.60
C HIS A 80 2.67 6.89 -4.43
N GLY A 81 2.18 5.77 -3.89
CA GLY A 81 2.18 4.49 -4.60
C GLY A 81 3.59 3.96 -4.91
N ASP A 82 4.52 4.12 -3.97
CA ASP A 82 5.88 3.60 -4.12
C ASP A 82 5.88 2.08 -4.23
N ALA A 83 6.80 1.51 -5.01
CA ALA A 83 6.97 0.07 -5.05
C ALA A 83 7.42 -0.46 -3.69
N HIS A 84 6.86 -1.59 -3.27
CA HIS A 84 7.11 -2.14 -1.95
C HIS A 84 6.92 -3.66 -1.92
N PRO A 85 7.88 -4.43 -1.38
CA PRO A 85 7.63 -5.80 -0.99
C PRO A 85 6.92 -5.88 0.36
N MET A 86 6.11 -6.93 0.53
CA MET A 86 5.57 -7.38 1.80
C MET A 86 5.82 -8.86 1.99
N GLY A 87 6.06 -9.30 3.22
CA GLY A 87 6.33 -10.72 3.51
C GLY A 87 6.39 -11.06 4.99
N ASN A 88 6.39 -12.35 5.33
CA ASN A 88 6.53 -12.82 6.72
C ASN A 88 8.01 -12.98 7.17
N GLY A 89 8.95 -12.58 6.32
CA GLY A 89 10.38 -12.63 6.56
C GLY A 89 11.10 -11.88 5.45
N LEU A 90 11.09 -10.54 5.53
CA LEU A 90 11.85 -9.73 4.58
C LEU A 90 13.33 -9.87 4.92
N SER A 91 14.04 -10.81 4.28
CA SER A 91 15.50 -10.91 4.41
C SER A 91 16.11 -9.54 4.07
N THR A 92 16.93 -9.01 4.97
CA THR A 92 17.60 -7.70 4.86
C THR A 92 18.93 -7.87 4.14
N THR A 93 18.94 -8.50 2.97
CA THR A 93 20.18 -8.70 2.22
C THR A 93 20.11 -7.92 0.92
N ILE A 94 20.84 -6.81 0.90
CA ILE A 94 21.33 -6.13 -0.30
C ILE A 94 22.68 -6.76 -0.64
#